data_AF-G8SIM1-F1
#
_entry.id   AF-G8SIM1-F1
#
_cell.length_a   1.000
_cell.length_b   1.000
_cell.length_c   1.000
_cell.angle_alpha   90.00
_cell.angle_beta   90.00
_cell.angle_gamma   90.00
#
_symmetry.space_group_name_H-M   'P 1'
#
loop_
_entity.id
_entity.type
_entity.pdbx_description
1 polymer ?
#
loop_
_entity_poly.entity_id
_entity_poly.type
_entity_poly.pdbx_seq_one_letter_code
_entity_poly.pdbx_strand_id
1 'polypeptide(L)'
;MVAVQALVFDRPAPDTSATRVANIDRPTPGRGQVSIEVAFAGINFKDVMARRGDPGYAPRWPFTPGLEVSGTVSSSDPASHVHAWETGSSR
;
A
#
# COMPACT_ATOMS: atom_id res chain seq x y z
N MET A 1 12.56 -14.88 -1.89
CA MET A 1 11.52 -13.81 -1.91
C MET A 1 12.25 -12.49 -1.72
N VAL A 2 12.00 -11.49 -2.57
CA VAL A 2 12.61 -10.16 -2.38
C VAL A 2 11.70 -9.37 -1.47
N ALA A 3 12.16 -9.03 -0.26
CA ALA A 3 11.39 -8.19 0.65
C ALA A 3 11.24 -6.77 0.08
N VAL A 4 10.11 -6.13 0.34
CA VAL A 4 9.86 -4.71 0.04
C VAL A 4 9.62 -3.95 1.34
N GLN A 5 9.89 -2.65 1.33
CA GLN A 5 9.60 -1.80 2.47
C GLN A 5 8.16 -1.32 2.43
N ALA A 6 7.51 -1.31 3.60
CA ALA A 6 6.17 -0.77 3.78
C ALA A 6 6.09 0.02 5.09
N LEU A 7 5.25 1.06 5.09
CA LEU A 7 4.83 1.71 6.33
C LEU A 7 3.88 0.75 7.08
N VAL A 8 4.01 0.65 8.39
CA VAL A 8 3.17 -0.18 9.23
C VAL A 8 2.73 0.65 10.43
N PHE A 9 1.43 0.63 10.71
CA PHE A 9 0.92 1.09 11.99
C PHE A 9 0.71 -0.13 12.91
N ASP A 10 1.40 -0.15 14.05
CA ASP A 10 1.42 -1.31 14.96
C ASP A 10 0.24 -1.32 15.93
N ARG A 11 -0.18 -0.13 16.38
CA ARG A 11 -1.31 0.11 17.30
C ARG A 11 -1.76 1.57 17.20
N PRO A 12 -2.93 1.94 17.76
CA PRO A 12 -3.35 3.33 17.83
C PRO A 12 -2.32 4.24 18.51
N ALA A 13 -2.07 5.41 17.93
CA ALA A 13 -1.25 6.46 18.54
C ALA A 13 -1.66 7.87 18.04
N PRO A 14 -1.63 8.90 18.92
CA PRO A 14 -1.93 10.28 18.52
C PRO A 14 -0.85 10.88 17.60
N ASP A 15 0.35 10.31 17.63
CA ASP A 15 1.55 10.70 16.88
C ASP A 15 2.13 9.50 16.10
N THR A 16 3.37 9.60 15.63
CA THR A 16 4.05 8.54 14.86
C THR A 16 4.76 7.51 15.73
N SER A 17 4.62 7.53 17.06
CA SER A 17 5.35 6.61 17.97
C SER A 17 5.03 5.13 17.76
N ALA A 18 3.88 4.80 17.15
CA ALA A 18 3.49 3.45 16.75
C ALA A 18 3.48 3.24 15.22
N THR A 19 4.24 4.07 14.50
CA THR A 19 4.43 3.98 13.05
C THR A 19 5.88 3.61 12.75
N ARG A 20 6.09 2.59 11.91
CA ARG A 20 7.44 2.18 11.50
C ARG A 20 7.49 1.77 10.04
N VAL A 21 8.70 1.71 9.50
CA VAL A 21 8.97 1.04 8.23
C VAL A 21 9.35 -0.41 8.52
N ALA A 22 8.79 -1.33 7.76
CA ALA A 22 9.00 -2.77 7.90
C ALA A 22 9.36 -3.40 6.55
N ASN A 23 10.15 -4.45 6.58
CA ASN A 23 10.27 -5.36 5.45
C ASN A 23 9.06 -6.31 5.44
N ILE A 24 8.38 -6.41 4.31
CA ILE A 24 7.31 -7.37 4.05
C ILE A 24 7.65 -8.20 2.82
N ASP A 25 7.02 -9.35 2.68
CA ASP A 25 7.12 -10.13 1.45
C ASP A 25 6.52 -9.34 0.28
N ARG A 26 7.20 -9.37 -0.87
CA ARG A 26 6.67 -8.76 -2.10
C ARG A 26 5.32 -9.42 -2.45
N PRO A 27 4.24 -8.64 -2.55
CA PRO A 27 2.95 -9.18 -2.91
C PRO A 27 2.95 -9.68 -4.36
N THR A 28 2.41 -10.87 -4.56
CA THR A 28 2.12 -11.44 -5.89
C THR A 28 0.67 -11.12 -6.24
N PRO A 29 0.38 -10.59 -7.44
CA PRO A 29 -0.99 -10.24 -7.79
C PRO A 29 -1.85 -11.51 -7.87
N GLY A 30 -3.03 -11.48 -7.25
CA GLY A 30 -4.06 -12.50 -7.45
C GLY A 30 -4.81 -12.31 -8.78
N ARG A 31 -5.80 -13.17 -9.02
CA ARG A 31 -6.62 -13.12 -10.25
C ARG A 31 -7.23 -11.72 -10.46
N GLY A 32 -7.00 -11.13 -11.63
CA GLY A 32 -7.51 -9.80 -11.98
C GLY A 32 -6.78 -8.62 -11.32
N GLN A 33 -5.71 -8.85 -10.55
CA GLN A 33 -4.95 -7.81 -9.86
C GLN A 33 -3.65 -7.45 -10.59
N VAL A 34 -3.03 -6.34 -10.17
CA VAL A 34 -1.69 -5.93 -10.59
C VAL A 34 -0.84 -5.59 -9.37
N SER A 35 0.48 -5.75 -9.48
CA SER A 35 1.44 -5.25 -8.51
C SER A 35 2.11 -3.99 -9.06
N ILE A 36 2.09 -2.92 -8.26
CA ILE A 36 2.67 -1.62 -8.61
C ILE A 36 3.97 -1.43 -7.83
N GLU A 37 5.03 -1.08 -8.53
CA GLU A 37 6.22 -0.48 -7.91
C GLU A 37 5.91 0.98 -7.62
N VAL A 38 5.60 1.26 -6.34
CA VAL A 38 5.12 2.56 -5.88
C VAL A 38 6.25 3.58 -5.92
N ALA A 39 6.05 4.66 -6.68
CA ALA A 39 6.95 5.82 -6.71
C ALA A 39 6.51 6.89 -5.70
N PHE A 40 5.19 7.11 -5.59
CA PHE A 40 4.60 8.07 -4.66
C PHE A 40 3.34 7.48 -4.00
N ALA A 41 3.09 7.86 -2.76
CA ALA A 41 1.87 7.52 -2.03
C ALA A 41 1.23 8.80 -1.47
N GLY A 42 -0.08 8.94 -1.67
CA GLY A 42 -0.85 10.05 -1.12
C GLY A 42 -1.12 9.85 0.38
N ILE A 43 -1.12 10.95 1.13
CA ILE A 43 -1.55 10.95 2.54
C ILE A 43 -2.89 11.66 2.64
N ASN A 44 -3.88 10.95 3.16
CA ASN A 44 -5.24 11.42 3.32
C ASN A 44 -5.60 11.62 4.80
N PHE A 45 -6.66 12.38 5.03
CA PHE A 45 -7.27 12.53 6.36
C PHE A 45 -7.65 11.17 6.98
N LYS A 46 -8.08 10.21 6.14
CA LYS A 46 -8.39 8.84 6.57
C LYS A 46 -7.19 8.10 7.16
N ASP A 47 -5.98 8.33 6.64
CA ASP A 47 -4.77 7.69 7.18
C ASP A 47 -4.48 8.19 8.60
N VAL A 48 -4.71 9.48 8.86
CA VAL A 48 -4.52 10.08 10.19
C VAL A 48 -5.54 9.52 11.19
N MET A 49 -6.82 9.45 10.82
CA MET A 49 -7.87 8.87 11.67
C MET A 49 -7.60 7.40 11.97
N ALA A 50 -7.20 6.63 10.94
CA ALA A 50 -6.84 5.22 11.11
C ALA A 50 -5.65 5.07 12.08
N ARG A 51 -4.60 5.89 11.93
CA ARG A 51 -3.42 5.88 12.83
C ARG A 51 -3.80 6.18 14.29
N ARG A 52 -4.72 7.12 14.51
CA ARG A 52 -5.20 7.49 15.85
C ARG A 52 -6.09 6.42 16.49
N GLY A 53 -6.60 5.48 15.70
CA GLY A 53 -7.54 4.46 16.14
C GLY A 53 -8.99 4.95 16.23
N ASP A 54 -9.34 6.00 15.46
CA ASP A 54 -10.71 6.49 15.41
C ASP A 54 -11.65 5.39 14.88
N PRO A 55 -12.86 5.22 15.46
CA PRO A 55 -13.76 4.12 15.10
C PRO A 55 -14.09 4.08 13.60
N GLY A 56 -13.95 2.90 12.99
CA GLY A 56 -14.32 2.65 11.59
C GLY A 56 -13.22 2.94 10.54
N TYR A 57 -12.02 3.37 10.95
CA TYR A 57 -10.94 3.70 10.01
C TYR A 57 -9.82 2.65 9.91
N ALA A 58 -9.51 1.92 10.97
CA ALA A 58 -8.51 0.86 10.96
C ALA A 58 -9.17 -0.52 10.79
N PRO A 59 -8.69 -1.38 9.86
CA PRO A 59 -9.30 -2.70 9.64
C PRO A 59 -8.92 -3.72 10.72
N ARG A 60 -7.64 -3.74 11.11
CA ARG A 60 -7.05 -4.54 12.20
C ARG A 60 -5.64 -4.03 12.48
N TRP A 61 -5.09 -4.34 13.64
CA TRP A 61 -3.72 -3.99 14.01
C TRP A 61 -2.85 -5.26 14.08
N PRO A 62 -1.59 -5.24 13.61
CA PRO A 62 -0.95 -4.19 12.80
C PRO A 62 -1.48 -4.20 11.36
N PHE A 63 -1.32 -3.09 10.64
CA PHE A 63 -1.63 -3.03 9.20
C PHE A 63 -0.76 -2.02 8.44
N THR A 64 -0.68 -2.21 7.12
CA THR A 64 -0.08 -1.26 6.17
C THR A 64 -1.15 -0.26 5.72
N PRO A 65 -1.01 1.03 6.00
CA PRO A 65 -1.94 2.08 5.58
C PRO A 65 -1.66 2.53 4.14
N GLY A 66 -2.49 3.45 3.62
CA GLY A 66 -2.40 3.97 2.26
C GLY A 66 -3.64 3.60 1.45
N LEU A 67 -4.26 4.62 0.84
CA LEU A 67 -5.42 4.47 -0.03
C LEU A 67 -5.12 4.80 -1.49
N GLU A 68 -4.03 5.52 -1.74
CA GLU A 68 -3.68 6.06 -3.05
C GLU A 68 -2.18 5.97 -3.29
N VAL A 69 -1.80 5.54 -4.49
CA VAL A 69 -0.41 5.44 -4.95
C VAL A 69 -0.30 5.78 -6.43
N SER A 70 0.86 6.23 -6.87
CA SER A 70 1.26 6.27 -8.27
C SER A 70 2.61 5.58 -8.44
N GLY A 71 2.81 4.97 -9.61
CA GLY A 71 3.99 4.15 -9.87
C GLY A 71 3.85 3.34 -11.14
N THR A 72 4.74 2.38 -11.33
CA THR A 72 4.79 1.54 -12.53
C THR A 72 4.22 0.15 -12.25
N VAL A 73 3.43 -0.39 -13.17
CA VAL A 73 2.99 -1.78 -13.09
C VAL A 73 4.20 -2.70 -13.27
N SER A 74 4.53 -3.45 -12.22
CA SER A 74 5.67 -4.38 -12.20
C SER A 74 5.30 -5.80 -12.61
N SER A 75 4.04 -6.20 -12.38
CA SER A 75 3.46 -7.45 -12.85
C SER A 75 1.94 -7.38 -12.83
N SER A 76 1.30 -8.21 -13.64
CA SER A 76 -0.16 -8.31 -13.72
C SER A 76 -0.58 -9.77 -13.88
N ASP A 77 -1.74 -10.11 -13.33
CA ASP A 77 -2.41 -11.37 -13.64
C ASP A 77 -2.98 -11.32 -15.08
N PRO A 78 -2.90 -12.41 -15.87
CA PRO A 78 -3.42 -12.42 -17.24
C PRO A 78 -4.91 -12.09 -17.38
N ALA A 79 -5.72 -12.31 -16.34
CA ALA A 79 -7.14 -11.94 -16.32
C ALA A 79 -7.37 -10.49 -15.86
N SER A 80 -6.32 -9.72 -15.53
CA SER A 80 -6.46 -8.29 -15.32
C SER A 80 -6.84 -7.61 -16.64
N HIS A 81 -7.79 -6.67 -16.59
CA HIS A 81 -8.17 -5.85 -17.76
C HIS A 81 -7.18 -4.70 -18.01
N VAL A 82 -5.97 -4.84 -17.47
CA VAL A 82 -4.86 -3.93 -17.68
C VAL A 82 -4.24 -4.30 -19.01
N HIS A 83 -4.82 -3.80 -20.09
CA HIS A 83 -4.22 -3.88 -21.42
C HIS A 83 -2.92 -3.08 -21.41
N ALA A 84 -1.86 -3.65 -21.99
CA ALA A 84 -0.48 -3.16 -21.91
C ALA A 84 -0.38 -1.64 -21.80
N TRP A 85 -0.13 -1.16 -20.58
CA TRP A 85 0.49 0.13 -20.34
C TRP A 85 1.97 -0.13 -20.55
N GLU A 86 2.60 0.54 -21.52
CA GLU A 86 4.02 0.36 -21.77
C GLU A 86 4.81 0.64 -20.48
N THR A 87 5.74 -0.25 -20.14
CA THR A 87 6.65 -0.09 -18.99
C THR A 87 7.27 1.30 -19.03
N GLY A 88 7.02 2.12 -18.00
CA GLY A 88 7.46 3.52 -17.94
C GLY A 88 6.36 4.58 -18.14
N SER A 89 5.11 4.16 -18.36
CA SER A 89 3.98 5.10 -18.38
C SER A 89 3.63 5.60 -16.96
N SER A 90 3.72 6.91 -16.74
CA SER A 90 3.30 7.63 -15.53
C SER A 90 2.20 8.64 -15.89
N ARG A 91 1.07 8.64 -15.17
CA ARG A 91 0.15 9.79 -15.09
C ARG A 91 0.10 10.26 -13.64
#